data_AF-A0A533VU45-F1
#
_entry.id   AF-A0A533VU45-F1
#
_cell.length_a   1.000
_cell.length_b   1.000
_cell.length_c   1.000
_cell.angle_alpha   90.00
_cell.angle_beta   90.00
_cell.angle_gamma   90.00
#
_symmetry.space_group_name_H-M   'P 1'
#
loop_
_entity.id
_entity.type
_entity.pdbx_description
1 polymer ?
#
loop_
_entity_poly.entity_id
_entity_poly.type
_entity_poly.pdbx_seq_one_letter_code
_entity_poly.pdbx_strand_id
1 'polypeptide(L)'
;MIPASITGMEEEVARSIEVIENPPAYLCLQCRGAKLLCGKPRCPIIVKAQSIARMGSSIETDRIDGASPPGVFVGRLGYPRVSIGPMVPPQHGDTSILDTPEEWLGKPIEKIVDYRYSLVRGNARASVDDAKSPTRLLSSLQELAMAALPVETELKLTKAPRKILTLSEDTQPFGPSAPLEKFKTSNASVDRRIESCYYDRDLKAAEAVNSLYLRGVLVTRIQKTFSLGMFGEGGRRKIVPTRWSITAVDSTISQNLIDRVKGYPTIDEYRVYGFDVYDNQYVAILLPEQWRFEWVEAWFPNTTWNQFTNQPYVIGDYEEHFGRTTYAKVGGCYYSTRLAVTEALEKEGKQAAAIVLRETYPGYLMPLGVWNVRESIRTLMKQRFRAFDTFKGALWFALGKMKIPREKWVASSVLISRELTQTMLDQTAFNPRGGGLLSDTGKLGGGRVLEVLKEGEEIFHVLDQPPSFKVGDSVRGILDWERRYRIMKMHTTAHILSAIVNRETGALITGNQIGPEESRLDLSLEQFDRTKFDRYIEAANEVVRRGVEVTTFFMKREEALKMPGLVKLANAMPPTLDTLRIVQIGDVDTQADGGVHVRNTKEIRRVIGNTVENKGKSNRRVYFTVS
;
A
#
# COMPACT_ATOMS: atom_id res chain seq x y z
N MET A 1 -16.39 37.40 20.38
CA MET A 1 -17.77 37.24 20.89
C MET A 1 -18.56 38.48 20.47
N ILE A 2 -19.82 38.31 20.05
CA ILE A 2 -20.89 39.34 19.86
C ILE A 2 -20.84 40.11 18.51
N PRO A 3 -22.00 40.40 17.87
CA PRO A 3 -22.20 40.40 16.42
C PRO A 3 -21.93 41.72 15.70
N ALA A 4 -21.79 41.62 14.37
CA ALA A 4 -21.64 42.73 13.44
C ALA A 4 -22.90 43.60 13.40
N SER A 5 -22.87 44.71 14.11
CA SER A 5 -23.51 45.92 13.65
C SER A 5 -22.56 47.07 13.97
N ILE A 6 -22.40 47.99 13.02
CA ILE A 6 -21.46 49.12 13.02
C ILE A 6 -20.06 48.80 12.44
N THR A 7 -20.01 48.30 11.20
CA THR A 7 -18.86 48.55 10.31
C THR A 7 -19.37 49.05 8.97
N GLY A 8 -19.25 50.36 8.74
CA GLY A 8 -19.35 50.96 7.40
C GLY A 8 -18.04 50.71 6.65
N MET A 9 -17.78 49.46 6.27
CA MET A 9 -16.72 49.09 5.33
C MET A 9 -17.38 48.66 4.03
N GLU A 10 -17.00 49.31 2.93
CA GLU A 10 -17.38 48.92 1.57
C GLU A 10 -17.02 47.45 1.29
N GLU A 11 -17.98 46.76 0.69
CA GLU A 11 -18.04 45.32 0.43
C GLU A 11 -17.04 44.78 -0.61
N GLU A 12 -16.21 45.60 -1.25
CA GLU A 12 -15.45 45.20 -2.45
C GLU A 12 -13.98 44.78 -2.22
N VAL A 13 -13.32 45.28 -1.18
CA VAL A 13 -11.87 45.02 -0.99
C VAL A 13 -11.60 43.76 -0.15
N ALA A 14 -12.52 43.39 0.75
CA ALA A 14 -12.37 42.21 1.62
C ALA A 14 -12.81 40.87 0.96
N ARG A 15 -13.61 40.90 -0.12
CA ARG A 15 -14.21 39.71 -0.75
C ARG A 15 -13.39 39.05 -1.88
N SER A 16 -12.24 39.61 -2.29
CA SER A 16 -11.52 39.14 -3.50
C SER A 16 -10.31 38.23 -3.25
N ILE A 17 -9.97 37.92 -1.99
CA ILE A 17 -8.82 37.08 -1.64
C ILE A 17 -9.29 35.85 -0.88
N GLU A 18 -9.35 34.71 -1.59
CA GLU A 18 -9.58 33.41 -0.97
C GLU A 18 -8.24 32.87 -0.45
N VAL A 19 -8.04 32.94 0.88
CA VAL A 19 -6.87 32.37 1.56
C VAL A 19 -7.23 30.96 2.02
N ILE A 20 -6.57 29.95 1.46
CA ILE A 20 -6.66 28.57 1.94
C ILE A 20 -5.55 28.38 3.00
N GLU A 21 -5.93 28.16 4.26
CA GLU A 21 -5.01 28.14 5.41
C GLU A 21 -4.19 26.85 5.59
N ASN A 22 -2.89 27.04 5.88
CA ASN A 22 -2.07 26.38 6.94
C ASN A 22 -0.60 26.80 6.73
N PRO A 23 0.07 27.61 7.59
CA PRO A 23 -0.11 27.86 9.03
C PRO A 23 -1.15 28.94 9.37
N PRO A 24 -1.47 29.18 10.67
CA PRO A 24 -2.36 30.28 11.06
C PRO A 24 -1.85 31.60 10.48
N ALA A 25 -2.68 32.29 9.70
CA ALA A 25 -2.26 33.52 9.01
C ALA A 25 -1.67 34.55 9.98
N TYR A 26 -2.17 34.59 11.23
CA TYR A 26 -1.67 35.47 12.29
C TYR A 26 -0.17 35.27 12.60
N LEU A 27 0.33 34.03 12.58
CA LEU A 27 1.72 33.71 12.92
C LEU A 27 2.67 34.22 11.82
N CYS A 28 2.29 34.04 10.56
CA CYS A 28 3.05 34.55 9.41
C CYS A 28 3.10 36.09 9.40
N LEU A 29 2.00 36.75 9.75
CA LEU A 29 1.92 38.21 9.87
C LEU A 29 2.84 38.76 10.97
N GLN A 30 2.93 38.06 12.11
CA GLN A 30 3.86 38.40 13.18
C GLN A 30 5.31 38.13 12.79
N CYS A 31 5.56 37.02 12.07
CA CYS A 31 6.86 36.56 11.64
C CYS A 31 7.50 37.48 10.58
N ARG A 32 6.67 38.01 9.67
CA ARG A 32 7.09 38.84 8.52
C ARG A 32 8.23 38.22 7.70
N GLY A 33 8.32 36.90 7.71
CA GLY A 33 9.37 36.12 7.06
C GLY A 33 10.80 36.32 7.57
N ALA A 34 11.02 37.19 8.57
CA ALA A 34 12.33 37.51 9.12
C ALA A 34 12.56 36.94 10.52
N LYS A 35 11.49 36.64 11.26
CA LYS A 35 11.58 36.18 12.66
C LYS A 35 11.63 34.66 12.83
N LEU A 36 11.51 33.90 11.74
CA LEU A 36 11.55 32.43 11.71
C LEU A 36 10.63 31.76 12.76
N LEU A 37 9.46 32.36 13.03
CA LEU A 37 8.52 31.86 14.06
C LEU A 37 7.95 30.46 13.76
N CYS A 38 8.04 30.01 12.52
CA CYS A 38 7.67 28.64 12.13
C CYS A 38 8.81 27.62 12.31
N GLY A 39 9.97 28.03 12.86
CA GLY A 39 11.11 27.16 13.13
C GLY A 39 11.90 26.69 11.89
N LYS A 40 11.48 27.07 10.68
CA LYS A 40 12.19 26.74 9.43
C LYS A 40 13.43 27.63 9.26
N PRO A 41 14.52 27.13 8.66
CA PRO A 41 15.75 27.93 8.44
C PRO A 41 15.55 29.03 7.41
N ARG A 42 14.52 28.93 6.57
CA ARG A 42 14.16 29.94 5.57
C ARG A 42 12.64 29.98 5.40
N CYS A 43 12.09 31.17 5.16
CA CYS A 43 10.64 31.35 5.01
C CYS A 43 10.14 30.80 3.66
N PRO A 44 9.27 29.78 3.62
CA PRO A 44 8.73 29.22 2.38
C PRO A 44 7.93 30.24 1.57
N ILE A 45 7.28 31.19 2.25
CA ILE A 45 6.54 32.30 1.63
C ILE A 45 7.49 33.18 0.82
N ILE A 46 8.64 33.56 1.41
CA ILE A 46 9.63 34.38 0.70
C ILE A 46 10.20 33.61 -0.49
N VAL A 47 10.50 32.31 -0.35
CA VAL A 47 10.98 31.49 -1.47
C VAL A 47 9.97 31.45 -2.63
N LYS A 48 8.69 31.18 -2.32
CA LYS A 48 7.61 31.20 -3.31
C LYS A 48 7.42 32.59 -3.92
N ALA A 49 7.43 33.65 -3.11
CA ALA A 49 7.28 35.03 -3.58
C ALA A 49 8.44 35.47 -4.48
N GLN A 50 9.68 35.09 -4.15
CA GLN A 50 10.84 35.34 -4.99
C GLN A 50 10.72 34.61 -6.34
N SER A 51 10.25 33.37 -6.34
CA SER A 51 9.99 32.60 -7.56
C SER A 51 8.94 33.28 -8.44
N ILE A 52 7.81 33.71 -7.86
CA ILE A 52 6.75 34.45 -8.55
C ILE A 52 7.26 35.81 -9.07
N ALA A 53 8.06 36.52 -8.27
CA ALA A 53 8.62 37.82 -8.66
C ALA A 53 9.58 37.71 -9.85
N ARG A 54 10.38 36.64 -9.91
CA ARG A 54 11.28 36.35 -11.06
C ARG A 54 10.53 36.15 -12.38
N MET A 55 9.27 35.71 -12.34
CA MET A 55 8.46 35.58 -13.56
C MET A 55 8.09 36.94 -14.18
N GLY A 56 8.21 38.04 -13.43
CA GLY A 56 8.04 39.41 -13.93
C GLY A 56 6.66 39.69 -14.54
N SER A 57 6.65 40.51 -15.59
CA SER A 57 5.47 40.91 -16.37
C SER A 57 5.07 39.89 -17.45
N SER A 58 5.85 38.83 -17.68
CA SER A 58 5.60 37.82 -18.73
C SER A 58 4.30 37.02 -18.53
N ILE A 59 3.63 37.18 -17.38
CA ILE A 59 2.34 36.56 -17.06
C ILE A 59 1.24 37.59 -16.74
N GLU A 60 1.47 38.87 -17.01
CA GLU A 60 0.49 39.96 -16.84
C GLU A 60 -0.32 40.19 -18.12
N THR A 61 -0.56 39.09 -18.84
CA THR A 61 -1.25 39.05 -20.12
C THR A 61 -2.20 37.85 -20.12
N ASP A 62 -3.28 37.95 -20.89
CA ASP A 62 -4.21 36.86 -21.12
C ASP A 62 -3.74 35.92 -22.26
N ARG A 63 -2.59 36.22 -22.88
CA ARG A 63 -1.93 35.39 -23.90
C ARG A 63 -0.57 34.93 -23.40
N ILE A 64 -0.39 33.62 -23.31
CA ILE A 64 0.88 32.98 -22.97
C ILE A 64 1.37 32.21 -24.19
N ASP A 65 2.62 32.42 -24.54
CA ASP A 65 3.30 31.79 -25.67
C ASP A 65 4.60 31.16 -25.17
N GLY A 66 4.87 29.92 -25.59
CA GLY A 66 6.11 29.22 -25.28
C GLY A 66 6.06 27.72 -25.56
N ALA A 67 7.17 27.05 -25.29
CA ALA A 67 7.34 25.62 -25.52
C ALA A 67 6.91 24.83 -24.27
N SER A 68 5.79 24.10 -24.38
CA SER A 68 5.30 23.22 -23.30
C SER A 68 6.18 21.98 -23.16
N PRO A 69 6.59 21.56 -21.94
CA PRO A 69 7.36 20.34 -21.68
C PRO A 69 6.47 19.08 -21.66
N PRO A 70 5.68 18.88 -22.73
CA PRO A 70 4.45 18.09 -22.75
C PRO A 70 3.60 18.14 -21.46
N GLY A 71 3.54 19.29 -20.81
CA GLY A 71 2.99 19.42 -19.47
C GLY A 71 1.46 19.49 -19.49
N VAL A 72 0.80 18.63 -18.71
CA VAL A 72 -0.66 18.63 -18.51
C VAL A 72 -0.99 18.40 -17.04
N PHE A 73 -2.15 18.86 -16.59
CA PHE A 73 -2.63 18.59 -15.23
C PHE A 73 -4.10 18.18 -15.21
N VAL A 74 -4.45 17.39 -14.19
CA VAL A 74 -5.83 17.02 -13.86
C VAL A 74 -6.07 17.25 -12.37
N GLY A 75 -6.96 18.19 -12.07
CA GLY A 75 -7.37 18.54 -10.71
C GLY A 75 -8.28 17.50 -10.08
N ARG A 76 -8.24 17.40 -8.74
CA ARG A 76 -9.08 16.49 -7.95
C ARG A 76 -10.43 17.09 -7.49
N LEU A 77 -10.52 18.42 -7.47
CA LEU A 77 -11.67 19.12 -6.90
C LEU A 77 -12.89 19.03 -7.86
N GLY A 78 -14.04 18.65 -7.30
CA GLY A 78 -15.30 18.54 -8.03
C GLY A 78 -15.54 17.21 -8.75
N TYR A 79 -14.71 16.18 -8.51
CA TYR A 79 -14.89 14.84 -9.08
C TYR A 79 -16.35 14.37 -8.94
N PRO A 80 -17.02 13.86 -10.01
CA PRO A 80 -16.46 13.40 -11.28
C PRO A 80 -16.31 14.47 -12.37
N ARG A 81 -16.55 15.76 -12.09
CA ARG A 81 -16.16 16.86 -13.01
C ARG A 81 -14.88 17.50 -12.54
N VAL A 82 -13.82 17.36 -13.32
CA VAL A 82 -12.47 17.75 -12.93
C VAL A 82 -12.00 18.94 -13.77
N SER A 83 -11.00 19.66 -13.25
CA SER A 83 -10.31 20.69 -14.03
C SER A 83 -9.15 20.06 -14.78
N ILE A 84 -9.06 20.27 -16.08
CA ILE A 84 -7.97 19.78 -16.94
C ILE A 84 -7.34 20.95 -17.69
N GLY A 85 -6.10 20.78 -18.14
CA GLY A 85 -5.51 21.68 -19.11
C GLY A 85 -4.00 21.57 -19.24
N PRO A 86 -3.41 22.40 -20.12
CA PRO A 86 -1.98 22.38 -20.40
C PRO A 86 -1.20 23.17 -19.34
N MET A 87 0.08 22.87 -19.26
CA MET A 87 1.07 23.59 -18.46
C MET A 87 2.12 24.18 -19.41
N VAL A 88 2.12 25.49 -19.57
CA VAL A 88 2.91 26.19 -20.59
C VAL A 88 3.79 27.25 -19.93
N PRO A 89 5.12 27.21 -20.10
CA PRO A 89 5.99 28.28 -19.62
C PRO A 89 6.03 29.43 -20.64
N PRO A 90 6.20 30.70 -20.21
CA PRO A 90 6.39 31.84 -21.11
C PRO A 90 7.82 31.90 -21.65
N GLN A 91 8.34 30.77 -22.15
CA GLN A 91 9.68 30.64 -22.70
C GLN A 91 9.69 29.60 -23.83
N HIS A 92 10.55 29.80 -24.83
CA HIS A 92 10.72 28.90 -25.98
C HIS A 92 11.96 28.01 -25.83
N GLY A 93 12.09 27.03 -26.73
CA GLY A 93 13.23 26.11 -26.76
C GLY A 93 13.03 24.88 -25.88
N ASP A 94 14.14 24.30 -25.41
CA ASP A 94 14.08 23.08 -24.61
C ASP A 94 13.64 23.36 -23.16
N THR A 95 12.36 23.08 -22.89
CA THR A 95 11.76 23.22 -21.57
C THR A 95 11.58 21.89 -20.84
N SER A 96 12.10 20.78 -21.38
CA SER A 96 11.86 19.41 -20.86
C SER A 96 12.16 19.30 -19.37
N ILE A 97 13.22 19.95 -18.91
CA ILE A 97 13.63 19.99 -17.50
C ILE A 97 12.55 20.57 -16.58
N LEU A 98 11.64 21.41 -17.05
CA LEU A 98 10.61 22.04 -16.21
C LEU A 98 9.53 21.08 -15.72
N ASP A 99 9.38 19.92 -16.38
CA ASP A 99 8.38 18.90 -16.01
C ASP A 99 8.91 17.46 -16.14
N THR A 100 10.20 17.27 -15.88
CA THR A 100 10.88 15.95 -15.80
C THR A 100 11.49 15.72 -14.42
N PRO A 101 10.67 15.34 -13.41
CA PRO A 101 11.11 15.14 -12.03
C PRO A 101 12.26 14.14 -11.83
N GLU A 102 12.39 13.15 -12.70
CA GLU A 102 13.49 12.19 -12.70
C GLU A 102 14.88 12.86 -12.79
N GLU A 103 14.96 14.09 -13.32
CA GLU A 103 16.21 14.85 -13.47
C GLU A 103 16.43 15.92 -12.37
N TRP A 104 15.50 16.06 -11.42
CA TRP A 104 15.53 17.12 -10.41
C TRP A 104 16.33 16.78 -9.16
N LEU A 105 16.64 15.50 -8.93
CA LEU A 105 17.37 15.10 -7.74
C LEU A 105 18.76 15.76 -7.69
N GLY A 106 19.11 16.33 -6.54
CA GLY A 106 20.35 17.10 -6.33
C GLY A 106 20.27 18.58 -6.74
N LYS A 107 19.19 19.05 -7.38
CA LYS A 107 18.99 20.50 -7.63
C LYS A 107 18.53 21.21 -6.35
N PRO A 108 18.93 22.47 -6.10
CA PRO A 108 18.41 23.25 -4.97
C PRO A 108 16.88 23.32 -4.98
N ILE A 109 16.26 23.28 -3.79
CA ILE A 109 14.79 23.32 -3.63
C ILE A 109 14.21 24.54 -4.35
N GLU A 110 14.87 25.69 -4.27
CA GLU A 110 14.46 26.92 -4.92
C GLU A 110 14.36 26.77 -6.44
N LYS A 111 15.29 26.02 -7.05
CA LYS A 111 15.30 25.78 -8.50
C LYS A 111 14.16 24.86 -8.93
N ILE A 112 13.83 23.86 -8.11
CA ILE A 112 12.67 22.99 -8.33
C ILE A 112 11.37 23.78 -8.22
N VAL A 113 11.28 24.68 -7.23
CA VAL A 113 10.15 25.60 -7.08
C VAL A 113 10.04 26.49 -8.32
N ASP A 114 11.15 27.06 -8.80
CA ASP A 114 11.18 27.88 -10.03
C ASP A 114 10.66 27.10 -11.26
N TYR A 115 11.09 25.84 -11.45
CA TYR A 115 10.57 25.00 -12.53
C TYR A 115 9.05 24.88 -12.49
N ARG A 116 8.50 24.61 -11.31
CA ARG A 116 7.07 24.38 -11.10
C ARG A 116 6.23 25.65 -11.21
N TYR A 117 6.76 26.78 -10.74
CA TYR A 117 6.08 28.06 -10.82
C TYR A 117 6.13 28.66 -12.22
N SER A 118 7.18 28.37 -13.01
CA SER A 118 7.29 28.83 -14.40
C SER A 118 6.18 28.31 -15.32
N LEU A 119 5.54 27.20 -14.95
CA LEU A 119 4.49 26.54 -15.73
C LEU A 119 3.11 27.16 -15.48
N VAL A 120 2.62 27.96 -16.42
CA VAL A 120 1.29 28.57 -16.37
C VAL A 120 0.23 27.55 -16.75
N ARG A 121 -0.86 27.49 -15.98
CA ARG A 121 -1.97 26.54 -16.17
C ARG A 121 -3.20 27.21 -16.75
N GLY A 122 -3.66 26.73 -17.89
CA GLY A 122 -5.00 27.02 -18.40
C GLY A 122 -6.00 26.00 -17.87
N ASN A 123 -7.03 26.42 -17.14
CA ASN A 123 -7.98 25.51 -16.53
C ASN A 123 -9.31 25.45 -17.33
N ALA A 124 -9.76 24.25 -17.69
CA ALA A 124 -11.10 24.00 -18.23
C ALA A 124 -11.79 22.87 -17.46
N ARG A 125 -13.13 22.85 -17.43
CA ARG A 125 -13.90 21.77 -16.78
C ARG A 125 -14.17 20.66 -17.78
N ALA A 126 -13.96 19.41 -17.37
CA ALA A 126 -14.27 18.21 -18.14
C ALA A 126 -14.95 17.16 -17.27
N SER A 127 -15.77 16.31 -17.90
CA SER A 127 -16.28 15.09 -17.26
C SER A 127 -15.21 14.00 -17.34
N VAL A 128 -15.07 13.19 -16.29
CA VAL A 128 -14.11 12.07 -16.34
C VAL A 128 -14.44 11.05 -17.44
N ASP A 129 -15.72 10.92 -17.80
CA ASP A 129 -16.16 10.02 -18.86
C ASP A 129 -15.85 10.55 -20.27
N ASP A 130 -15.41 11.81 -20.42
CA ASP A 130 -14.99 12.37 -21.72
C ASP A 130 -13.83 11.59 -22.32
N ALA A 131 -13.04 10.87 -21.51
CA ALA A 131 -11.97 9.99 -22.00
C ALA A 131 -12.47 8.82 -22.89
N LYS A 132 -13.76 8.47 -22.82
CA LYS A 132 -14.37 7.45 -23.70
C LYS A 132 -14.56 7.99 -25.12
N SER A 133 -14.92 9.27 -25.24
CA SER A 133 -15.12 9.96 -26.50
C SER A 133 -14.56 11.37 -26.37
N PRO A 134 -13.23 11.54 -26.56
CA PRO A 134 -12.54 12.78 -26.26
C PRO A 134 -13.13 13.99 -26.97
N THR A 135 -13.39 15.05 -26.20
CA THR A 135 -13.73 16.36 -26.75
C THR A 135 -12.52 16.94 -27.49
N ARG A 136 -12.74 17.95 -28.35
CA ARG A 136 -11.64 18.61 -29.08
C ARG A 136 -10.51 19.06 -28.14
N LEU A 137 -10.85 19.63 -26.99
CA LEU A 137 -9.87 20.04 -26.00
C LEU A 137 -9.11 18.85 -25.42
N LEU A 138 -9.82 17.79 -25.02
CA LEU A 138 -9.17 16.61 -24.44
C LEU A 138 -8.26 15.92 -25.46
N SER A 139 -8.68 15.79 -26.72
CA SER A 139 -7.86 15.24 -27.81
C SER A 139 -6.56 16.02 -27.98
N SER A 140 -6.62 17.36 -28.02
CA SER A 140 -5.41 18.19 -28.13
C SER A 140 -4.50 18.09 -26.90
N LEU A 141 -5.06 17.91 -25.70
CA LEU A 141 -4.26 17.65 -24.49
C LEU A 141 -3.62 16.27 -24.50
N GLN A 142 -4.31 15.25 -25.01
CA GLN A 142 -3.78 13.90 -25.16
C GLN A 142 -2.66 13.87 -26.19
N GLU A 143 -2.81 14.57 -27.31
CA GLU A 143 -1.76 14.77 -28.31
C GLU A 143 -0.53 15.49 -27.73
N LEU A 144 -0.73 16.59 -27.00
CA LEU A 144 0.34 17.28 -26.29
C LEU A 144 1.06 16.33 -25.31
N ALA A 145 0.32 15.56 -24.50
CA ALA A 145 0.91 14.62 -23.53
C ALA A 145 1.69 13.46 -24.19
N MET A 146 1.39 13.11 -25.44
CA MET A 146 2.14 12.12 -26.21
C MET A 146 3.45 12.67 -26.78
N ALA A 147 3.61 14.00 -26.85
CA ALA A 147 4.77 14.62 -27.48
C ALA A 147 6.09 14.16 -26.85
N ALA A 148 7.07 13.79 -27.68
CA ALA A 148 8.39 13.35 -27.25
C ALA A 148 9.28 14.52 -26.83
N LEU A 149 9.11 15.69 -27.46
CA LEU A 149 9.87 16.91 -27.25
C LEU A 149 8.96 18.06 -26.83
N PRO A 150 9.51 19.17 -26.29
CA PRO A 150 8.76 20.38 -26.07
C PRO A 150 8.02 20.88 -27.31
N VAL A 151 6.79 21.35 -27.13
CA VAL A 151 5.89 21.74 -28.23
C VAL A 151 5.53 23.21 -28.12
N GLU A 152 5.76 23.97 -29.18
CA GLU A 152 5.34 25.38 -29.26
C GLU A 152 3.83 25.47 -29.08
N THR A 153 3.41 26.25 -28.09
CA THR A 153 2.06 26.28 -27.56
C THR A 153 1.60 27.71 -27.33
N GLU A 154 0.44 28.04 -27.91
CA GLU A 154 -0.25 29.29 -27.65
C GLU A 154 -1.47 29.05 -26.75
N LEU A 155 -1.56 29.84 -25.68
CA LEU A 155 -2.61 29.77 -24.69
C LEU A 155 -3.31 31.12 -24.57
N LYS A 156 -4.59 31.18 -24.91
CA LYS A 156 -5.48 32.32 -24.65
C LYS A 156 -6.34 32.02 -23.43
N LEU A 157 -6.25 32.88 -22.44
CA LEU A 157 -6.97 32.82 -21.19
C LEU A 157 -8.09 33.87 -21.18
N THR A 158 -9.11 33.66 -20.36
CA THR A 158 -10.18 34.66 -20.19
C THR A 158 -9.74 35.89 -19.39
N LYS A 159 -8.61 35.78 -18.68
CA LYS A 159 -7.98 36.83 -17.89
C LYS A 159 -6.53 36.47 -17.60
N ALA A 160 -5.73 37.46 -17.21
CA ALA A 160 -4.36 37.23 -16.79
C ALA A 160 -4.29 36.19 -15.65
N PRO A 161 -3.31 35.25 -15.68
CA PRO A 161 -3.07 34.28 -14.62
C PRO A 161 -2.96 34.94 -13.25
N ARG A 162 -3.66 34.39 -12.26
CA ARG A 162 -3.49 34.86 -10.88
C ARG A 162 -2.18 34.32 -10.31
N LYS A 163 -1.30 35.25 -9.89
CA LYS A 163 -0.08 34.98 -9.11
C LYS A 163 -0.48 34.60 -7.67
N ILE A 164 -1.03 33.40 -7.49
CA ILE A 164 -1.51 32.94 -6.16
C ILE A 164 -0.32 32.44 -5.35
N LEU A 165 -0.04 33.13 -4.25
CA LEU A 165 0.85 32.64 -3.21
C LEU A 165 0.06 31.70 -2.29
N THR A 166 0.06 30.41 -2.59
CA THR A 166 -0.55 29.42 -1.69
C THR A 166 0.31 29.26 -0.43
N LEU A 167 -0.26 29.63 0.71
CA LEU A 167 0.39 29.51 2.02
C LEU A 167 0.35 28.09 2.59
N SER A 168 -0.51 27.23 2.04
CA SER A 168 -0.61 25.83 2.44
C SER A 168 0.69 25.08 2.16
N GLU A 169 1.24 24.50 3.21
CA GLU A 169 2.36 23.57 3.10
C GLU A 169 1.93 22.23 2.50
N ASP A 170 0.62 21.96 2.36
CA ASP A 170 0.09 20.65 1.95
C ASP A 170 0.01 20.44 0.43
N THR A 171 0.39 21.48 -0.32
CA THR A 171 0.25 21.55 -1.77
C THR A 171 1.61 21.69 -2.43
N GLN A 172 1.88 20.81 -3.40
CA GLN A 172 3.05 20.93 -4.27
C GLN A 172 3.04 22.31 -4.95
N PRO A 173 4.22 22.88 -5.24
CA PRO A 173 4.28 24.10 -6.02
C PRO A 173 3.61 23.89 -7.38
N PHE A 174 2.64 24.75 -7.67
CA PHE A 174 1.99 24.85 -8.96
C PHE A 174 2.09 26.29 -9.44
N GLY A 175 2.35 26.47 -10.72
CA GLY A 175 2.38 27.80 -11.30
C GLY A 175 1.01 28.48 -11.37
N PRO A 176 1.03 29.77 -11.76
CA PRO A 176 -0.15 30.62 -11.93
C PRO A 176 -1.23 29.95 -12.77
N SER A 177 -2.49 30.30 -12.55
CA SER A 177 -3.58 29.73 -13.34
C SER A 177 -4.70 30.71 -13.65
N ALA A 178 -5.37 30.48 -14.77
CA ALA A 178 -6.59 31.17 -15.18
C ALA A 178 -7.48 30.25 -16.03
N PRO A 179 -8.78 30.56 -16.17
CA PRO A 179 -9.66 29.80 -17.05
C PRO A 179 -9.22 29.87 -18.51
N LEU A 180 -9.21 28.73 -19.19
CA LEU A 180 -8.80 28.58 -20.58
C LEU A 180 -9.92 29.03 -21.53
N GLU A 181 -9.60 29.90 -22.48
CA GLU A 181 -10.49 30.28 -23.58
C GLU A 181 -10.15 29.50 -24.85
N LYS A 182 -8.87 29.52 -25.25
CA LYS A 182 -8.38 28.83 -26.45
C LYS A 182 -6.97 28.29 -26.24
N PHE A 183 -6.71 27.14 -26.83
CA PHE A 183 -5.42 26.46 -26.78
C PHE A 183 -5.07 25.98 -28.19
N LYS A 184 -3.83 26.21 -28.60
CA LYS A 184 -3.27 25.71 -29.85
C LYS A 184 -1.86 25.19 -29.61
N THR A 185 -1.53 24.11 -30.29
CA THR A 185 -0.18 23.55 -30.34
C THR A 185 0.28 23.51 -31.79
N SER A 186 1.57 23.65 -31.98
CA SER A 186 2.24 23.25 -33.22
C SER A 186 2.20 21.72 -33.39
N ASN A 187 2.60 21.23 -34.56
CA ASN A 187 2.68 19.80 -34.83
C ASN A 187 3.71 19.15 -33.89
N ALA A 188 3.27 18.21 -33.05
CA ALA A 188 4.12 17.52 -32.10
C ALA A 188 4.65 16.21 -32.69
N SER A 189 5.95 15.94 -32.51
CA SER A 189 6.48 14.59 -32.72
C SER A 189 6.05 13.71 -31.54
N VAL A 190 5.20 12.71 -31.79
CA VAL A 190 4.64 11.84 -30.75
C VAL A 190 5.55 10.65 -30.42
N ASP A 191 5.55 10.24 -29.15
CA ASP A 191 6.21 8.99 -28.74
C ASP A 191 5.37 7.79 -29.19
N ARG A 192 5.85 7.10 -30.24
CA ARG A 192 5.19 5.93 -30.84
C ARG A 192 4.82 4.85 -29.82
N ARG A 193 5.58 4.71 -28.72
CA ARG A 193 5.28 3.74 -27.67
C ARG A 193 3.97 4.10 -26.97
N ILE A 194 3.78 5.37 -26.63
CA ILE A 194 2.56 5.90 -25.99
C ILE A 194 1.40 5.88 -26.98
N GLU A 195 1.65 6.34 -28.20
CA GLU A 195 0.66 6.35 -29.29
C GLU A 195 0.06 4.96 -29.54
N SER A 196 0.91 3.93 -29.62
CA SER A 196 0.46 2.55 -29.80
C SER A 196 -0.52 2.09 -28.71
N CYS A 197 -0.26 2.42 -27.44
CA CYS A 197 -1.17 2.09 -26.34
C CYS A 197 -2.42 2.98 -26.29
N TYR A 198 -2.37 4.20 -26.83
CA TYR A 198 -3.52 5.10 -26.85
C TYR A 198 -4.57 4.65 -27.87
N TYR A 199 -4.15 4.24 -29.07
CA TYR A 199 -5.06 3.78 -30.12
C TYR A 199 -5.57 2.36 -29.92
N ASP A 200 -4.87 1.53 -29.13
CA ASP A 200 -5.37 0.23 -28.72
C ASP A 200 -6.49 0.39 -27.67
N ARG A 201 -7.74 0.21 -28.11
CA ARG A 201 -8.93 0.36 -27.28
C ARG A 201 -9.37 -0.92 -26.58
N ASP A 202 -8.68 -2.04 -26.81
CA ASP A 202 -8.94 -3.32 -26.16
C ASP A 202 -7.94 -3.60 -25.04
N LEU A 203 -6.78 -2.92 -25.07
CA LEU A 203 -5.73 -3.03 -24.06
C LEU A 203 -6.19 -2.56 -22.66
N LYS A 204 -5.96 -3.40 -21.65
CA LYS A 204 -6.21 -3.01 -20.26
C LYS A 204 -5.22 -1.94 -19.81
N ALA A 205 -5.68 -1.05 -18.93
CA ALA A 205 -4.85 0.07 -18.47
C ALA A 205 -3.57 -0.41 -17.75
N ALA A 206 -3.67 -1.50 -16.98
CA ALA A 206 -2.53 -2.09 -16.30
C ALA A 206 -1.48 -2.67 -17.27
N GLU A 207 -1.94 -3.34 -18.33
CA GLU A 207 -1.07 -3.91 -19.37
C GLU A 207 -0.36 -2.79 -20.16
N ALA A 208 -1.08 -1.72 -20.50
CA ALA A 208 -0.51 -0.53 -21.13
C ALA A 208 0.60 0.10 -20.28
N VAL A 209 0.33 0.34 -18.98
CA VAL A 209 1.30 0.91 -18.05
C VAL A 209 2.57 0.07 -17.96
N ASN A 210 2.42 -1.25 -17.77
CA ASN A 210 3.56 -2.16 -17.67
C ASN A 210 4.35 -2.25 -18.99
N SER A 211 3.65 -2.31 -20.12
CA SER A 211 4.28 -2.34 -21.46
C SER A 211 5.08 -1.06 -21.75
N LEU A 212 4.56 0.11 -21.40
CA LEU A 212 5.26 1.38 -21.57
C LEU A 212 6.50 1.47 -20.69
N TYR A 213 6.36 1.04 -19.44
CA TYR A 213 7.47 1.00 -18.48
C TYR A 213 8.61 0.10 -18.98
N LEU A 214 8.30 -1.14 -19.38
CA LEU A 214 9.29 -2.10 -19.89
C LEU A 214 9.96 -1.61 -21.19
N ARG A 215 9.26 -0.82 -22.00
CA ARG A 215 9.82 -0.18 -23.21
C ARG A 215 10.59 1.11 -22.91
N GLY A 216 10.87 1.42 -21.64
CA GLY A 216 11.71 2.54 -21.22
C GLY A 216 11.03 3.92 -21.30
N VAL A 217 9.71 3.99 -21.21
CA VAL A 217 9.00 5.28 -21.05
C VAL A 217 9.12 5.72 -19.59
N LEU A 218 9.49 7.00 -19.36
CA LEU A 218 9.60 7.56 -18.02
C LEU A 218 8.29 7.43 -17.24
N VAL A 219 8.39 7.10 -15.95
CA VAL A 219 7.22 6.91 -15.08
C VAL A 219 6.36 8.17 -15.04
N THR A 220 6.96 9.36 -14.96
CA THR A 220 6.20 10.62 -14.99
C THR A 220 5.43 10.83 -16.30
N ARG A 221 5.99 10.42 -17.45
CA ARG A 221 5.27 10.47 -18.73
C ARG A 221 4.06 9.52 -18.72
N ILE A 222 4.22 8.30 -18.23
CA ILE A 222 3.12 7.33 -18.08
C ILE A 222 2.03 7.89 -17.15
N GLN A 223 2.41 8.51 -16.03
CA GLN A 223 1.48 9.13 -15.09
C GLN A 223 0.66 10.26 -15.74
N LYS A 224 1.31 11.13 -16.54
CA LYS A 224 0.64 12.23 -17.25
C LYS A 224 -0.38 11.70 -18.25
N THR A 225 0.00 10.76 -19.11
CA THR A 225 -0.90 10.20 -20.13
C THR A 225 -2.02 9.37 -19.51
N PHE A 226 -1.72 8.60 -18.46
CA PHE A 226 -2.73 7.89 -17.67
C PHE A 226 -3.75 8.86 -17.04
N SER A 227 -3.32 10.03 -16.56
CA SER A 227 -4.22 11.04 -15.96
C SER A 227 -5.27 11.57 -16.94
N LEU A 228 -4.94 11.65 -18.23
CA LEU A 228 -5.87 12.06 -19.29
C LEU A 228 -6.77 10.92 -19.79
N GLY A 229 -6.78 9.77 -19.11
CA GLY A 229 -7.61 8.62 -19.46
C GLY A 229 -7.23 7.96 -20.78
N MET A 230 -5.95 8.04 -21.16
CA MET A 230 -5.47 7.54 -22.46
C MET A 230 -5.39 6.02 -22.56
N PHE A 231 -5.37 5.30 -21.43
CA PHE A 231 -5.17 3.85 -21.41
C PHE A 231 -6.36 3.12 -20.80
N GLY A 232 -6.59 1.90 -21.26
CA GLY A 232 -7.68 1.04 -20.84
C GLY A 232 -8.71 0.78 -21.93
N GLU A 233 -9.58 -0.19 -21.67
CA GLU A 233 -10.67 -0.57 -22.57
C GLU A 233 -11.54 0.64 -22.91
N GLY A 234 -11.86 0.84 -24.18
CA GLY A 234 -12.43 2.08 -24.71
C GLY A 234 -13.67 2.56 -23.97
N GLY A 235 -14.59 1.66 -23.61
CA GLY A 235 -15.81 1.97 -22.86
C GLY A 235 -15.61 2.20 -21.36
N ARG A 236 -14.41 1.97 -20.84
CA ARG A 236 -14.06 2.09 -19.41
C ARG A 236 -13.01 3.16 -19.12
N ARG A 237 -12.44 3.80 -20.14
CA ARG A 237 -11.50 4.92 -19.99
C ARG A 237 -12.12 6.05 -19.17
N LYS A 238 -11.34 6.62 -18.26
CA LYS A 238 -11.72 7.76 -17.43
C LYS A 238 -10.54 8.68 -17.23
N ILE A 239 -10.79 9.99 -17.19
CA ILE A 239 -9.81 10.96 -16.70
C ILE A 239 -9.58 10.70 -15.20
N VAL A 240 -8.32 10.69 -14.79
CA VAL A 240 -7.91 10.42 -13.41
C VAL A 240 -7.11 11.61 -12.88
N PRO A 241 -7.47 12.20 -11.71
CA PRO A 241 -6.67 13.25 -11.08
C PRO A 241 -5.19 12.87 -10.97
N THR A 242 -4.30 13.81 -11.28
CA THR A 242 -2.84 13.56 -11.35
C THR A 242 -2.30 12.91 -10.07
N ARG A 243 -2.81 13.30 -8.89
CA ARG A 243 -2.43 12.70 -7.60
C ARG A 243 -2.77 11.21 -7.52
N TRP A 244 -3.91 10.79 -8.07
CA TRP A 244 -4.33 9.40 -8.08
C TRP A 244 -3.62 8.61 -9.17
N SER A 245 -3.33 9.23 -10.31
CA SER A 245 -2.53 8.63 -11.39
C SER A 245 -1.13 8.25 -10.94
N ILE A 246 -0.48 9.08 -10.12
CA ILE A 246 0.82 8.76 -9.52
C ILE A 246 0.75 7.44 -8.77
N THR A 247 -0.18 7.33 -7.82
CA THR A 247 -0.31 6.10 -7.03
C THR A 247 -0.72 4.90 -7.88
N ALA A 248 -1.66 5.07 -8.81
CA ALA A 248 -2.14 3.99 -9.67
C ALA A 248 -1.02 3.42 -10.56
N VAL A 249 -0.22 4.28 -11.18
CA VAL A 249 0.90 3.86 -12.02
C VAL A 249 1.99 3.20 -11.18
N ASP A 250 2.42 3.84 -10.08
CA ASP A 250 3.50 3.29 -9.25
C ASP A 250 3.10 1.95 -8.61
N SER A 251 1.84 1.82 -8.18
CA SER A 251 1.30 0.55 -7.68
C SER A 251 1.22 -0.53 -8.75
N THR A 252 0.83 -0.17 -9.98
CA THR A 252 0.69 -1.12 -11.10
C THR A 252 2.04 -1.69 -11.52
N ILE A 253 3.04 -0.81 -11.69
CA ILE A 253 4.39 -1.20 -12.07
C ILE A 253 5.02 -2.03 -10.96
N SER A 254 4.97 -1.54 -9.70
CA SER A 254 5.55 -2.27 -8.57
C SER A 254 4.93 -3.66 -8.41
N GLN A 255 3.62 -3.83 -8.56
CA GLN A 255 3.00 -5.15 -8.45
C GLN A 255 3.50 -6.11 -9.54
N ASN A 256 3.62 -5.65 -10.79
CA ASN A 256 4.13 -6.50 -11.87
C ASN A 256 5.58 -6.93 -11.65
N LEU A 257 6.41 -6.04 -11.10
CA LEU A 257 7.80 -6.34 -10.77
C LEU A 257 7.89 -7.27 -9.55
N ILE A 258 7.06 -7.07 -8.53
CA ILE A 258 7.01 -7.93 -7.32
C ILE A 258 6.71 -9.37 -7.71
N ASP A 259 5.76 -9.60 -8.61
CA ASP A 259 5.40 -10.96 -9.04
C ASP A 259 6.59 -11.70 -9.68
N ARG A 260 7.52 -10.97 -10.32
CA ARG A 260 8.77 -11.54 -10.85
C ARG A 260 9.81 -11.71 -9.75
N VAL A 261 10.01 -10.68 -8.92
CA VAL A 261 10.96 -10.69 -7.80
C VAL A 261 10.69 -11.84 -6.84
N LYS A 262 9.42 -12.20 -6.63
CA LYS A 262 9.05 -13.35 -5.80
C LYS A 262 9.59 -14.70 -6.29
N GLY A 263 9.89 -14.82 -7.57
CA GLY A 263 10.49 -16.01 -8.17
C GLY A 263 12.03 -16.05 -8.07
N TYR A 264 12.67 -14.99 -7.60
CA TYR A 264 14.12 -14.92 -7.48
C TYR A 264 14.64 -15.48 -6.15
N PRO A 265 15.89 -15.98 -6.12
CA PRO A 265 16.52 -16.38 -4.86
C PRO A 265 16.67 -15.17 -3.93
N THR A 266 16.59 -15.42 -2.63
CA THR A 266 16.80 -14.36 -1.63
C THR A 266 18.24 -13.84 -1.68
N ILE A 267 18.45 -12.64 -1.15
CA ILE A 267 19.79 -12.20 -0.74
C ILE A 267 20.28 -13.08 0.42
N ASP A 268 21.59 -13.10 0.67
CA ASP A 268 22.22 -14.02 1.62
C ASP A 268 22.65 -13.30 2.92
N GLU A 269 22.55 -11.97 2.95
CA GLU A 269 23.00 -11.11 4.02
C GLU A 269 22.03 -9.93 4.27
N TYR A 270 22.08 -9.35 5.48
CA TYR A 270 21.35 -8.12 5.77
C TYR A 270 22.09 -6.92 5.18
N ARG A 271 21.38 -6.06 4.44
CA ARG A 271 21.99 -4.91 3.76
C ARG A 271 21.39 -3.60 4.27
N VAL A 272 22.24 -2.67 4.70
CA VAL A 272 21.80 -1.33 5.12
C VAL A 272 22.32 -0.28 4.15
N TYR A 273 21.39 0.50 3.62
CA TYR A 273 21.63 1.66 2.77
C TYR A 273 21.29 2.94 3.54
N GLY A 274 21.98 4.05 3.24
CA GLY A 274 21.63 5.37 3.78
C GLY A 274 21.82 6.45 2.72
N PHE A 275 20.92 7.44 2.70
CA PHE A 275 20.97 8.57 1.77
C PHE A 275 20.29 9.78 2.38
N ASP A 276 20.97 10.92 2.34
CA ASP A 276 20.48 12.19 2.89
C ASP A 276 20.31 13.19 1.75
N VAL A 277 19.12 13.77 1.62
CA VAL A 277 18.83 14.78 0.59
C VAL A 277 17.69 15.69 1.02
N TYR A 278 17.77 16.98 0.72
CA TYR A 278 16.73 17.97 1.05
C TYR A 278 16.30 17.98 2.51
N ASP A 279 17.23 17.78 3.44
CA ASP A 279 16.95 17.64 4.88
C ASP A 279 15.97 16.51 5.21
N ASN A 280 16.01 15.47 4.39
CA ASN A 280 15.42 14.17 4.64
C ASN A 280 16.53 13.15 4.76
N GLN A 281 16.41 12.27 5.73
CA GLN A 281 17.31 11.15 5.94
C GLN A 281 16.55 9.86 5.64
N TYR A 282 17.05 9.11 4.67
CA TYR A 282 16.49 7.83 4.25
C TYR A 282 17.43 6.70 4.66
N VAL A 283 16.86 5.62 5.20
CA VAL A 283 17.58 4.39 5.52
C VAL A 283 16.75 3.21 5.02
N ALA A 284 17.37 2.30 4.28
CA ALA A 284 16.73 1.05 3.86
C ALA A 284 17.49 -0.14 4.44
N ILE A 285 16.76 -1.11 4.96
CA ILE A 285 17.26 -2.39 5.45
C ILE A 285 16.65 -3.46 4.56
N LEU A 286 17.48 -4.20 3.84
CA LEU A 286 17.06 -5.42 3.14
C LEU A 286 17.41 -6.64 3.99
N LEU A 287 16.48 -7.58 4.05
CA LEU A 287 16.59 -8.80 4.82
C LEU A 287 16.62 -10.01 3.87
N PRO A 288 17.39 -11.06 4.19
CA PRO A 288 17.49 -12.30 3.41
C PRO A 288 16.23 -13.18 3.54
N GLU A 289 15.08 -12.62 3.20
CA GLU A 289 13.74 -13.21 3.34
C GLU A 289 12.93 -13.07 2.05
N GLN A 290 11.81 -13.81 1.99
CA GLN A 290 10.81 -13.61 0.94
C GLN A 290 10.24 -12.19 0.97
N TRP A 291 9.73 -11.73 -0.18
CA TRP A 291 9.24 -10.38 -0.37
C TRP A 291 8.25 -9.99 0.72
N ARG A 292 8.59 -8.92 1.43
CA ARG A 292 7.74 -8.15 2.35
C ARG A 292 8.22 -6.72 2.27
N PHE A 293 7.34 -5.75 2.47
CA PHE A 293 7.74 -4.37 2.32
C PHE A 293 7.07 -3.47 3.35
N GLU A 294 7.87 -2.67 4.04
CA GLU A 294 7.39 -1.66 4.98
C GLU A 294 8.02 -0.30 4.69
N TRP A 295 7.18 0.72 4.72
CA TRP A 295 7.58 2.12 4.71
C TRP A 295 7.12 2.79 5.99
N VAL A 296 8.04 3.37 6.73
CA VAL A 296 7.75 4.17 7.92
C VAL A 296 8.41 5.54 7.76
N GLU A 297 7.63 6.60 7.88
CA GLU A 297 8.14 7.96 7.84
C GLU A 297 7.85 8.72 9.13
N ALA A 298 8.76 9.63 9.45
CA ALA A 298 8.67 10.50 10.59
C ALA A 298 8.82 11.96 10.19
N TRP A 299 7.99 12.80 10.78
CA TRP A 299 7.96 14.24 10.59
C TRP A 299 8.38 14.92 11.89
N PHE A 300 9.53 15.59 11.92
CA PHE A 300 10.02 16.29 13.10
C PHE A 300 9.19 17.54 13.41
N PRO A 301 9.24 18.06 14.66
CA PRO A 301 8.67 19.37 15.00
C PRO A 301 9.10 20.45 14.00
N ASN A 302 8.22 21.41 13.71
CA ASN A 302 8.43 22.50 12.74
C ASN A 302 8.57 22.06 11.27
N THR A 303 8.24 20.81 10.96
CA THR A 303 8.09 20.35 9.58
C THR A 303 6.66 20.53 9.09
N THR A 304 6.46 20.36 7.79
CA THR A 304 5.17 20.63 7.14
C THR A 304 3.98 19.92 7.76
N TRP A 305 4.12 18.63 8.07
CA TRP A 305 3.02 17.85 8.61
C TRP A 305 3.12 17.67 10.13
N ASN A 306 4.02 18.41 10.79
CA ASN A 306 4.19 18.40 12.24
C ASN A 306 4.66 19.77 12.78
N GLN A 307 3.82 20.80 12.60
CA GLN A 307 4.17 22.18 12.93
C GLN A 307 4.04 22.52 14.42
N PHE A 308 3.08 21.92 15.13
CA PHE A 308 2.65 22.40 16.45
C PHE A 308 2.97 21.45 17.60
N THR A 309 3.64 20.33 17.33
CA THR A 309 4.01 19.38 18.39
C THR A 309 5.50 19.46 18.69
N ASN A 310 5.87 19.14 19.93
CA ASN A 310 7.25 19.14 20.38
C ASN A 310 7.94 17.78 20.20
N GLN A 311 7.28 16.82 19.53
CA GLN A 311 7.82 15.47 19.33
C GLN A 311 7.66 15.04 17.87
N PRO A 312 8.55 14.20 17.32
CA PRO A 312 8.36 13.66 15.98
C PRO A 312 7.08 12.84 15.88
N TYR A 313 6.32 13.03 14.79
CA TYR A 313 5.16 12.20 14.46
C TYR A 313 5.60 11.08 13.52
N VAL A 314 5.28 9.83 13.84
CA VAL A 314 5.71 8.64 13.09
C VAL A 314 4.47 7.92 12.54
N ILE A 315 4.52 7.55 11.26
CA ILE A 315 3.45 6.83 10.59
C ILE A 315 4.05 5.85 9.58
N GLY A 316 3.47 4.66 9.47
CA GLY A 316 3.95 3.64 8.56
C GLY A 316 2.84 2.73 8.05
N ASP A 317 3.18 2.00 7.00
CA ASP A 317 2.37 0.98 6.38
C ASP A 317 3.27 -0.17 5.91
N TYR A 318 2.78 -1.40 5.98
CA TYR A 318 3.51 -2.61 5.61
C TYR A 318 2.68 -3.56 4.75
N GLU A 319 3.34 -4.41 3.96
CA GLU A 319 2.72 -5.52 3.26
C GLU A 319 3.49 -6.81 3.50
N GLU A 320 2.72 -7.89 3.63
CA GLU A 320 3.26 -9.24 3.69
C GLU A 320 3.49 -9.79 2.27
N HIS A 321 3.95 -11.03 2.19
CA HIS A 321 4.21 -11.70 0.91
C HIS A 321 3.04 -11.63 -0.07
N PHE A 322 1.79 -11.74 0.40
CA PHE A 322 0.60 -11.68 -0.45
C PHE A 322 0.12 -10.25 -0.78
N GLY A 323 0.85 -9.22 -0.35
CA GLY A 323 0.53 -7.83 -0.60
C GLY A 323 -0.56 -7.27 0.33
N ARG A 324 -1.21 -6.18 -0.12
CA ARG A 324 -2.29 -5.49 0.63
C ARG A 324 -3.55 -5.40 -0.21
N THR A 325 -4.69 -5.43 0.47
CA THR A 325 -6.01 -5.18 -0.13
C THR A 325 -6.52 -3.75 0.11
N THR A 326 -5.89 -3.00 1.02
CA THR A 326 -6.29 -1.65 1.41
C THR A 326 -5.25 -0.61 1.01
N TYR A 327 -5.73 0.61 0.75
CA TYR A 327 -4.87 1.74 0.43
C TYR A 327 -3.98 2.12 1.62
N ALA A 328 -2.71 2.42 1.36
CA ALA A 328 -1.75 2.84 2.40
C ALA A 328 -2.16 4.20 3.01
N LYS A 329 -2.21 4.27 4.34
CA LYS A 329 -2.52 5.49 5.10
C LYS A 329 -1.49 6.59 4.86
N VAL A 330 -0.22 6.23 4.68
CA VAL A 330 0.87 7.16 4.34
C VAL A 330 0.70 7.77 2.93
N GLY A 331 -0.11 7.15 2.07
CA GLY A 331 -0.44 7.64 0.74
C GLY A 331 0.59 7.28 -0.33
N GLY A 332 0.78 8.17 -1.31
CA GLY A 332 1.54 7.87 -2.54
C GLY A 332 3.02 7.51 -2.29
N CYS A 333 3.64 8.04 -1.24
CA CYS A 333 5.03 7.76 -0.89
C CYS A 333 5.28 6.25 -0.68
N TYR A 334 4.31 5.52 -0.10
CA TYR A 334 4.39 4.08 0.09
C TYR A 334 4.65 3.35 -1.24
N TYR A 335 3.80 3.60 -2.24
CA TYR A 335 3.86 2.92 -3.54
C TYR A 335 5.07 3.32 -4.36
N SER A 336 5.50 4.59 -4.25
CA SER A 336 6.69 5.09 -4.92
C SER A 336 7.98 4.52 -4.35
N THR A 337 8.07 4.38 -3.03
CA THR A 337 9.17 3.66 -2.38
C THR A 337 9.14 2.18 -2.77
N ARG A 338 7.97 1.55 -2.70
CA ARG A 338 7.81 0.14 -3.07
C ARG A 338 8.34 -0.11 -4.48
N LEU A 339 7.90 0.70 -5.45
CA LEU A 339 8.41 0.66 -6.82
C LEU A 339 9.93 0.76 -6.86
N ALA A 340 10.52 1.79 -6.27
CA ALA A 340 11.97 2.02 -6.33
C ALA A 340 12.80 0.86 -5.73
N VAL A 341 12.32 0.24 -4.64
CA VAL A 341 12.96 -0.93 -4.04
C VAL A 341 12.82 -2.15 -4.92
N THR A 342 11.61 -2.42 -5.43
CA THR A 342 11.37 -3.56 -6.32
C THR A 342 12.19 -3.45 -7.61
N GLU A 343 12.32 -2.25 -8.19
CA GLU A 343 13.18 -2.00 -9.36
C GLU A 343 14.64 -2.40 -9.11
N ALA A 344 15.17 -2.10 -7.92
CA ALA A 344 16.54 -2.45 -7.57
C ALA A 344 16.74 -3.97 -7.43
N LEU A 345 15.79 -4.64 -6.78
CA LEU A 345 15.82 -6.09 -6.58
C LEU A 345 15.60 -6.86 -7.88
N GLU A 346 14.70 -6.38 -8.74
CA GLU A 346 14.49 -6.96 -10.07
C GLU A 346 15.77 -6.88 -10.91
N LYS A 347 16.45 -5.73 -10.89
CA LYS A 347 17.71 -5.54 -11.62
C LYS A 347 18.83 -6.47 -11.12
N GLU A 348 18.84 -6.78 -9.82
CA GLU A 348 19.81 -7.71 -9.22
C GLU A 348 19.43 -9.18 -9.48
N GLY A 349 18.18 -9.47 -9.88
CA GLY A 349 17.68 -10.84 -9.97
C GLY A 349 17.59 -11.52 -8.62
N LYS A 350 17.25 -10.75 -7.57
CA LYS A 350 17.21 -11.19 -6.17
C LYS A 350 15.88 -10.81 -5.51
N GLN A 351 15.54 -11.52 -4.45
CA GLN A 351 14.41 -11.21 -3.57
C GLN A 351 14.90 -10.78 -2.19
N ALA A 352 14.18 -9.88 -1.53
CA ALA A 352 14.40 -9.53 -0.14
C ALA A 352 13.10 -9.01 0.50
N ALA A 353 12.98 -9.12 1.82
CA ALA A 353 12.12 -8.22 2.58
C ALA A 353 12.81 -6.86 2.73
N ALA A 354 12.04 -5.77 2.73
CA ALA A 354 12.57 -4.42 2.75
C ALA A 354 11.86 -3.54 3.78
N ILE A 355 12.64 -2.95 4.68
CA ILE A 355 12.18 -1.96 5.66
C ILE A 355 12.82 -0.63 5.30
N VAL A 356 12.01 0.36 4.94
CA VAL A 356 12.49 1.68 4.55
C VAL A 356 11.97 2.73 5.50
N LEU A 357 12.91 3.45 6.12
CA LEU A 357 12.69 4.45 7.13
C LEU A 357 13.04 5.83 6.58
N ARG A 358 12.24 6.84 6.91
CA ARG A 358 12.49 8.24 6.55
C ARG A 358 12.32 9.17 7.74
N GLU A 359 13.28 10.04 7.98
CA GLU A 359 13.14 11.21 8.86
C GLU A 359 13.11 12.48 8.03
N THR A 360 12.11 13.32 8.25
CA THR A 360 12.04 14.66 7.64
C THR A 360 12.32 15.71 8.70
N TYR A 361 13.24 16.62 8.40
CA TYR A 361 13.72 17.66 9.32
C TYR A 361 13.25 19.08 8.90
N PRO A 362 13.35 20.08 9.80
CA PRO A 362 12.79 21.44 9.57
C PRO A 362 13.34 22.19 8.36
N GLY A 363 14.51 21.83 7.85
CA GLY A 363 15.09 22.37 6.61
C GLY A 363 14.43 21.84 5.34
N TYR A 364 13.54 20.84 5.42
CA TYR A 364 12.64 20.49 4.32
C TYR A 364 11.56 21.57 4.21
N LEU A 365 11.88 22.60 3.41
CA LEU A 365 11.14 23.87 3.39
C LEU A 365 9.66 23.69 3.02
N MET A 366 9.36 22.83 2.05
CA MET A 366 8.01 22.54 1.57
C MET A 366 7.94 21.18 0.86
N PRO A 367 6.76 20.55 0.73
CA PRO A 367 6.61 19.31 -0.02
C PRO A 367 6.86 19.49 -1.51
N LEU A 368 7.85 18.78 -2.03
CA LEU A 368 8.24 18.81 -3.44
C LEU A 368 7.38 17.90 -4.33
N GLY A 369 6.68 16.95 -3.71
CA GLY A 369 5.88 15.93 -4.38
C GLY A 369 6.44 14.53 -4.20
N VAL A 370 5.64 13.54 -4.60
CA VAL A 370 5.94 12.12 -4.38
C VAL A 370 7.16 11.64 -5.20
N TRP A 371 7.43 12.29 -6.34
CA TRP A 371 8.62 12.02 -7.15
C TRP A 371 9.91 12.09 -6.33
N ASN A 372 10.00 13.03 -5.37
CA ASN A 372 11.19 13.21 -4.55
C ASN A 372 11.51 11.93 -3.78
N VAL A 373 10.49 11.27 -3.22
CA VAL A 373 10.65 10.01 -2.50
C VAL A 373 11.13 8.92 -3.47
N ARG A 374 10.46 8.76 -4.62
CA ARG A 374 10.83 7.73 -5.61
C ARG A 374 12.29 7.86 -6.05
N GLU A 375 12.70 9.05 -6.48
CA GLU A 375 14.05 9.26 -7.02
C GLU A 375 15.12 9.20 -5.91
N SER A 376 14.78 9.63 -4.69
CA SER A 376 15.67 9.47 -3.53
C SER A 376 15.91 8.00 -3.21
N ILE A 377 14.87 7.16 -3.24
CA ILE A 377 15.01 5.71 -2.98
C ILE A 377 15.72 5.01 -4.13
N ARG A 378 15.43 5.35 -5.39
CA ARG A 378 16.21 4.85 -6.54
C ARG A 378 17.70 5.16 -6.42
N THR A 379 18.03 6.33 -5.88
CA THR A 379 19.42 6.74 -5.67
C THR A 379 20.03 6.03 -4.45
N LEU A 380 19.28 5.90 -3.36
CA LEU A 380 19.64 5.12 -2.17
C LEU A 380 20.03 3.70 -2.54
N MET A 381 19.22 3.01 -3.35
CA MET A 381 19.47 1.61 -3.75
C MET A 381 20.67 1.45 -4.70
N LYS A 382 21.14 2.53 -5.33
CA LYS A 382 22.38 2.55 -6.13
C LYS A 382 23.63 2.82 -5.27
N GLN A 383 23.46 3.28 -4.03
CA GLN A 383 24.60 3.49 -3.12
C GLN A 383 25.20 2.16 -2.68
N ARG A 384 26.45 2.22 -2.20
CA ARG A 384 27.08 1.08 -1.55
C ARG A 384 26.38 0.80 -0.22
N PHE A 385 25.93 -0.43 -0.02
CA PHE A 385 25.40 -0.88 1.27
C PHE A 385 26.50 -1.37 2.21
N ARG A 386 26.14 -1.47 3.48
CA ARG A 386 26.90 -2.22 4.48
C ARG A 386 26.19 -3.54 4.78
N ALA A 387 26.92 -4.65 4.66
CA ALA A 387 26.45 -6.00 4.96
C ALA A 387 26.56 -6.32 6.46
N PHE A 388 25.66 -7.15 6.95
CA PHE A 388 25.64 -7.67 8.33
C PHE A 388 25.16 -9.12 8.33
N ASP A 389 25.65 -9.89 9.31
CA ASP A 389 25.26 -11.28 9.50
C ASP A 389 24.01 -11.44 10.38
N THR A 390 23.59 -10.37 11.08
CA THR A 390 22.45 -10.41 11.99
C THR A 390 21.53 -9.21 11.78
N PHE A 391 20.23 -9.45 11.89
CA PHE A 391 19.22 -8.39 11.83
C PHE A 391 19.48 -7.30 12.88
N LYS A 392 19.78 -7.70 14.12
CA LYS A 392 20.05 -6.78 15.23
C LYS A 392 21.24 -5.86 14.93
N GLY A 393 22.32 -6.39 14.33
CA GLY A 393 23.47 -5.58 13.91
C GLY A 393 23.11 -4.56 12.83
N ALA A 394 22.38 -5.01 11.80
CA ALA A 394 21.88 -4.15 10.73
C ALA A 394 20.97 -3.04 11.27
N LEU A 395 19.99 -3.40 12.11
CA LEU A 395 19.04 -2.48 12.71
C LEU A 395 19.72 -1.42 13.56
N TRP A 396 20.65 -1.78 14.44
CA TRP A 396 21.34 -0.79 15.27
C TRP A 396 22.24 0.14 14.48
N PHE A 397 22.86 -0.34 13.40
CA PHE A 397 23.59 0.53 12.49
C PHE A 397 22.65 1.48 11.73
N ALA A 398 21.53 0.97 11.22
CA ALA A 398 20.49 1.74 10.54
C ALA A 398 19.94 2.86 11.44
N LEU A 399 19.46 2.50 12.63
CA LEU A 399 18.88 3.45 13.59
C LEU A 399 19.93 4.38 14.21
N GLY A 400 21.21 3.98 14.25
CA GLY A 400 22.31 4.85 14.70
C GLY A 400 22.59 6.02 13.76
N LYS A 401 22.08 5.98 12.52
CA LYS A 401 22.13 7.13 11.59
C LYS A 401 21.02 8.14 11.86
N MET A 402 19.94 7.72 12.51
CA MET A 402 18.70 8.47 12.69
C MET A 402 18.65 9.18 14.05
N LYS A 403 17.86 10.26 14.14
CA LYS A 403 17.73 11.06 15.36
C LYS A 403 16.63 10.58 16.30
N ILE A 404 15.60 9.90 15.80
CA ILE A 404 14.54 9.35 16.65
C ILE A 404 15.09 8.17 17.47
N PRO A 405 14.78 8.09 18.79
CA PRO A 405 15.17 6.97 19.63
C PRO A 405 14.71 5.62 19.08
N ARG A 406 15.53 4.60 19.29
CA ARG A 406 15.34 3.25 18.72
C ARG A 406 14.01 2.64 19.12
N GLU A 407 13.62 2.84 20.37
CA GLU A 407 12.41 2.31 20.98
C GLU A 407 11.16 2.78 20.21
N LYS A 408 11.18 4.03 19.72
CA LYS A 408 10.08 4.60 18.97
C LYS A 408 9.97 4.01 17.57
N TRP A 409 11.09 3.70 16.92
CA TRP A 409 11.10 2.99 15.63
C TRP A 409 10.60 1.56 15.78
N VAL A 410 11.08 0.83 16.79
CA VAL A 410 10.62 -0.53 17.08
C VAL A 410 9.11 -0.54 17.32
N ALA A 411 8.60 0.36 18.16
CA ALA A 411 7.15 0.44 18.45
C ALA A 411 6.29 0.85 17.24
N SER A 412 6.86 1.49 16.23
CA SER A 412 6.11 2.00 15.06
C SER A 412 6.19 1.11 13.83
N SER A 413 7.19 0.21 13.76
CA SER A 413 7.41 -0.69 12.63
C SER A 413 6.95 -2.10 12.96
N VAL A 414 6.12 -2.65 12.08
CA VAL A 414 5.58 -4.00 12.20
C VAL A 414 6.65 -5.03 11.85
N LEU A 415 7.39 -4.83 10.77
CA LEU A 415 8.45 -5.78 10.37
C LEU A 415 9.62 -5.76 11.36
N ILE A 416 10.05 -4.60 11.85
CA ILE A 416 11.11 -4.54 12.88
C ILE A 416 10.65 -5.25 14.15
N SER A 417 9.44 -4.97 14.64
CA SER A 417 8.92 -5.63 15.84
C SER A 417 8.88 -7.14 15.64
N ARG A 418 8.37 -7.60 14.51
CA ARG A 418 8.26 -9.02 14.19
C ARG A 418 9.63 -9.70 14.15
N GLU A 419 10.60 -9.13 13.45
CA GLU A 419 11.94 -9.70 13.35
C GLU A 419 12.69 -9.72 14.69
N LEU A 420 12.38 -8.79 15.60
CA LEU A 420 12.96 -8.80 16.94
C LEU A 420 12.32 -9.82 17.87
N THR A 421 11.06 -10.22 17.64
CA THR A 421 10.31 -11.11 18.53
C THR A 421 10.06 -12.50 17.95
N GLN A 422 10.41 -12.75 16.70
CA GLN A 422 10.32 -14.08 16.11
C GLN A 422 11.52 -14.96 16.43
N THR A 423 11.25 -16.26 16.58
CA THR A 423 12.28 -17.29 16.75
C THR A 423 11.86 -18.61 16.13
N MET A 424 12.84 -19.37 15.67
CA MET A 424 12.67 -20.76 15.24
C MET A 424 13.19 -21.72 16.32
N LEU A 425 12.69 -22.95 16.27
CA LEU A 425 13.20 -24.07 17.05
C LEU A 425 13.53 -25.20 16.08
N ASP A 426 14.46 -26.08 16.46
CA ASP A 426 14.76 -27.31 15.73
C ASP A 426 13.57 -28.28 15.76
N GLN A 427 12.84 -28.32 16.89
CA GLN A 427 11.61 -29.07 17.06
C GLN A 427 10.59 -28.28 17.89
N THR A 428 9.31 -28.40 17.57
CA THR A 428 8.24 -27.72 18.33
C THR A 428 6.98 -28.54 18.42
N ALA A 429 6.32 -28.47 19.58
CA ALA A 429 4.99 -29.00 19.80
C ALA A 429 3.88 -27.97 19.50
N PHE A 430 4.23 -26.70 19.28
CA PHE A 430 3.26 -25.66 18.96
C PHE A 430 2.74 -25.84 17.53
N ASN A 431 1.41 -25.85 17.39
CA ASN A 431 0.79 -26.01 16.09
C ASN A 431 0.71 -24.64 15.39
N PRO A 432 1.27 -24.48 14.17
CA PRO A 432 1.18 -23.24 13.44
C PRO A 432 -0.25 -22.99 12.95
N ARG A 433 -0.56 -21.73 12.65
CA ARG A 433 -1.80 -21.35 11.98
C ARG A 433 -1.87 -22.01 10.59
N GLY A 434 -3.02 -22.58 10.23
CA GLY A 434 -3.21 -23.21 8.92
C GLY A 434 -4.57 -23.90 8.78
N GLY A 435 -5.07 -24.03 7.54
CA GLY A 435 -6.34 -24.76 7.28
C GLY A 435 -7.56 -24.18 8.00
N GLY A 436 -7.55 -22.88 8.33
CA GLY A 436 -8.58 -22.22 9.15
C GLY A 436 -8.41 -22.38 10.65
N LEU A 437 -7.51 -23.26 11.11
CA LEU A 437 -7.14 -23.44 12.51
C LEU A 437 -6.26 -22.30 13.01
N LEU A 438 -6.63 -21.67 14.12
CA LEU A 438 -5.76 -20.70 14.80
C LEU A 438 -4.50 -21.39 15.35
N SER A 439 -3.37 -20.68 15.36
CA SER A 439 -2.14 -21.20 15.94
C SER A 439 -2.28 -21.44 17.43
N ASP A 440 -1.31 -22.13 17.98
CA ASP A 440 -1.09 -22.18 19.42
C ASP A 440 -0.56 -20.90 20.03
N THR A 441 -0.74 -20.83 21.35
CA THR A 441 -0.14 -19.84 22.26
C THR A 441 0.48 -20.58 23.44
N GLY A 442 1.29 -19.89 24.24
CA GLY A 442 1.94 -20.50 25.40
C GLY A 442 3.14 -19.70 25.88
N LYS A 443 4.15 -20.39 26.41
CA LYS A 443 5.41 -19.80 26.86
C LYS A 443 6.60 -20.49 26.20
N LEU A 444 7.62 -19.72 25.84
CA LEU A 444 8.87 -20.21 25.27
C LEU A 444 10.04 -19.39 25.84
N GLY A 445 10.94 -20.06 26.57
CA GLY A 445 12.11 -19.38 27.17
C GLY A 445 11.76 -18.20 28.10
N GLY A 446 10.61 -18.25 28.76
CA GLY A 446 10.12 -17.17 29.63
C GLY A 446 9.36 -16.04 28.92
N GLY A 447 9.40 -15.95 27.60
CA GLY A 447 8.49 -15.12 26.80
C GLY A 447 7.17 -15.81 26.54
N ARG A 448 6.13 -15.06 26.18
CA ARG A 448 4.82 -15.61 25.80
C ARG A 448 4.73 -15.70 24.27
N VAL A 449 4.33 -16.86 23.78
CA VAL A 449 4.07 -17.10 22.36
C VAL A 449 2.68 -16.55 22.03
N LEU A 450 2.64 -15.56 21.15
CA LEU A 450 1.43 -14.87 20.69
C LEU A 450 0.81 -15.54 19.45
N GLU A 451 1.66 -15.95 18.51
CA GLU A 451 1.27 -16.63 17.29
C GLU A 451 2.36 -17.59 16.85
N VAL A 452 1.98 -18.64 16.14
CA VAL A 452 2.93 -19.57 15.48
C VAL A 452 2.58 -19.65 14.01
N LEU A 453 3.57 -19.35 13.17
CA LEU A 453 3.43 -19.24 11.72
C LEU A 453 4.23 -20.34 11.04
N LYS A 454 3.75 -20.78 9.88
CA LYS A 454 4.47 -21.71 9.02
C LYS A 454 4.74 -21.05 7.68
N GLU A 455 6.01 -20.98 7.30
CA GLU A 455 6.46 -20.45 6.01
C GLU A 455 7.35 -21.50 5.34
N GLY A 456 6.87 -22.08 4.23
CA GLY A 456 7.51 -23.28 3.69
C GLY A 456 7.47 -24.44 4.69
N GLU A 457 8.65 -24.97 5.05
CA GLU A 457 8.81 -26.02 6.07
C GLU A 457 9.14 -25.45 7.46
N GLU A 458 9.47 -24.17 7.55
CA GLU A 458 9.92 -23.52 8.78
C GLU A 458 8.75 -23.09 9.66
N ILE A 459 8.95 -23.17 10.98
CA ILE A 459 7.96 -22.80 11.99
C ILE A 459 8.51 -21.65 12.84
N PHE A 460 7.85 -20.51 12.77
CA PHE A 460 8.20 -19.29 13.49
C PHE A 460 7.28 -19.09 14.69
N HIS A 461 7.87 -18.79 15.84
CA HIS A 461 7.16 -18.45 17.07
C HIS A 461 7.27 -16.94 17.28
N VAL A 462 6.15 -16.23 17.23
CA VAL A 462 6.10 -14.80 17.52
C VAL A 462 5.93 -14.62 19.02
N LEU A 463 6.92 -14.02 19.67
CA LEU A 463 6.89 -13.72 21.09
C LEU A 463 6.35 -12.32 21.37
N ASP A 464 5.94 -12.08 22.61
CA ASP A 464 5.55 -10.75 23.09
C ASP A 464 6.73 -9.82 23.39
N GLN A 465 7.94 -10.37 23.37
CA GLN A 465 9.20 -9.67 23.60
C GLN A 465 10.34 -10.40 22.89
N PRO A 466 11.49 -9.75 22.66
CA PRO A 466 12.64 -10.43 22.10
C PRO A 466 13.04 -11.68 22.90
N PRO A 467 13.44 -12.78 22.25
CA PRO A 467 13.89 -13.98 22.92
C PRO A 467 14.99 -13.67 23.96
N SER A 468 14.86 -14.24 25.15
CA SER A 468 15.84 -14.14 26.24
C SER A 468 17.03 -15.09 26.07
N PHE A 469 16.97 -15.94 25.05
CA PHE A 469 17.91 -17.02 24.73
C PHE A 469 18.51 -16.80 23.32
N LYS A 470 19.53 -17.57 22.98
CA LYS A 470 20.27 -17.47 21.73
C LYS A 470 20.21 -18.78 20.94
N VAL A 471 20.64 -18.71 19.67
CA VAL A 471 20.80 -19.91 18.82
C VAL A 471 21.75 -20.90 19.51
N GLY A 472 21.30 -22.14 19.61
CA GLY A 472 22.02 -23.23 20.30
C GLY A 472 21.60 -23.46 21.75
N ASP A 473 20.86 -22.55 22.37
CA ASP A 473 20.36 -22.75 23.74
C ASP A 473 19.21 -23.78 23.75
N SER A 474 19.21 -24.64 24.78
CA SER A 474 18.05 -25.50 25.04
C SER A 474 16.94 -24.71 25.72
N VAL A 475 15.75 -24.71 25.13
CA VAL A 475 14.60 -23.96 25.64
C VAL A 475 13.39 -24.86 25.89
N ARG A 476 12.62 -24.53 26.93
CA ARG A 476 11.37 -25.22 27.24
C ARG A 476 10.18 -24.46 26.67
N GLY A 477 9.47 -25.11 25.75
CA GLY A 477 8.15 -24.69 25.28
C GLY A 477 7.04 -25.26 26.16
N ILE A 478 6.07 -24.42 26.55
CA ILE A 478 4.90 -24.82 27.33
C ILE A 478 3.66 -24.30 26.61
N LEU A 479 2.80 -25.21 26.13
CA LEU A 479 1.55 -24.84 25.49
C LEU A 479 0.56 -24.26 26.51
N ASP A 480 -0.25 -23.30 26.06
CA ASP A 480 -1.52 -23.00 26.72
C ASP A 480 -2.47 -24.19 26.48
N TRP A 481 -2.44 -25.15 27.42
CA TRP A 481 -3.13 -26.42 27.25
C TRP A 481 -4.65 -26.26 27.20
N GLU A 482 -5.23 -25.38 28.02
CA GLU A 482 -6.68 -25.16 28.02
C GLU A 482 -7.14 -24.66 26.66
N ARG A 483 -6.42 -23.68 26.10
CA ARG A 483 -6.70 -23.17 24.76
C ARG A 483 -6.50 -24.23 23.68
N ARG A 484 -5.35 -24.92 23.67
CA ARG A 484 -5.04 -26.00 22.70
C ARG A 484 -6.11 -27.09 22.73
N TYR A 485 -6.48 -27.54 23.92
CA TYR A 485 -7.46 -28.61 24.10
C TYR A 485 -8.85 -28.19 23.65
N ARG A 486 -9.26 -26.95 23.93
CA ARG A 486 -10.54 -26.40 23.43
C ARG A 486 -10.55 -26.32 21.90
N ILE A 487 -9.44 -25.92 21.28
CA ILE A 487 -9.29 -25.95 19.81
C ILE A 487 -9.40 -27.37 19.25
N MET A 488 -8.76 -28.37 19.87
CA MET A 488 -8.87 -29.78 19.45
C MET A 488 -10.33 -30.26 19.44
N LYS A 489 -11.11 -29.89 20.46
CA LYS A 489 -12.55 -30.20 20.53
C LYS A 489 -13.30 -29.53 19.38
N MET A 490 -13.15 -28.21 19.23
CA MET A 490 -13.79 -27.42 18.18
C MET A 490 -13.46 -27.95 16.78
N HIS A 491 -12.20 -28.34 16.56
CA HIS A 491 -11.74 -28.86 15.27
C HIS A 491 -12.38 -30.21 14.95
N THR A 492 -12.39 -31.13 15.92
CA THR A 492 -13.05 -32.44 15.76
C THR A 492 -14.56 -32.28 15.57
N THR A 493 -15.19 -31.34 16.25
CA THR A 493 -16.60 -30.97 16.02
C THR A 493 -16.83 -30.46 14.60
N ALA A 494 -15.92 -29.65 14.06
CA ALA A 494 -16.01 -29.17 12.69
C ALA A 494 -16.05 -30.32 11.66
N HIS A 495 -15.19 -31.33 11.85
CA HIS A 495 -15.19 -32.54 11.05
C HIS A 495 -16.53 -33.28 11.13
N ILE A 496 -17.02 -33.56 12.36
CA ILE A 496 -18.30 -34.25 12.58
C ILE A 496 -19.45 -33.51 11.88
N LEU A 497 -19.57 -32.19 12.09
CA LEU A 497 -20.62 -31.38 11.48
C LEU A 497 -20.52 -31.38 9.95
N SER A 498 -19.32 -31.18 9.41
CA SER A 498 -19.12 -31.19 7.96
C SER A 498 -19.47 -32.54 7.33
N ALA A 499 -19.12 -33.65 7.98
CA ALA A 499 -19.42 -35.00 7.50
C ALA A 499 -20.92 -35.30 7.51
N ILE A 500 -21.62 -34.93 8.58
CA ILE A 500 -23.08 -35.09 8.70
C ILE A 500 -23.79 -34.30 7.58
N VAL A 501 -23.45 -33.02 7.42
CA VAL A 501 -24.09 -32.18 6.40
C VAL A 501 -23.75 -32.67 4.99
N ASN A 502 -22.50 -33.03 4.72
CA ASN A 502 -22.07 -33.54 3.42
C ASN A 502 -22.78 -34.85 3.06
N ARG A 503 -22.95 -35.78 4.01
CA ARG A 503 -23.65 -37.06 3.75
C ARG A 503 -25.12 -36.85 3.36
N GLU A 504 -25.79 -35.86 3.94
CA GLU A 504 -27.20 -35.58 3.62
C GLU A 504 -27.39 -34.74 2.36
N THR A 505 -26.49 -33.76 2.12
CA THR A 505 -26.74 -32.70 1.12
C THR A 505 -25.71 -32.65 0.00
N GLY A 506 -24.58 -33.34 0.12
CA GLY A 506 -23.43 -33.20 -0.76
C GLY A 506 -22.65 -31.89 -0.59
N ALA A 507 -23.03 -31.02 0.37
CA ALA A 507 -22.38 -29.73 0.53
C ALA A 507 -20.91 -29.85 0.95
N LEU A 508 -20.06 -29.01 0.37
CA LEU A 508 -18.63 -28.92 0.62
C LEU A 508 -18.30 -27.70 1.48
N ILE A 509 -17.16 -27.76 2.17
CA ILE A 509 -16.61 -26.67 2.95
C ILE A 509 -15.99 -25.66 1.99
N THR A 510 -16.54 -24.46 1.95
CA THR A 510 -16.04 -23.33 1.16
C THR A 510 -15.12 -22.40 1.94
N GLY A 511 -15.12 -22.53 3.28
CA GLY A 511 -14.28 -21.79 4.21
C GLY A 511 -14.53 -22.22 5.65
N ASN A 512 -13.56 -21.97 6.53
CA ASN A 512 -13.67 -22.28 7.96
C ASN A 512 -12.82 -21.31 8.79
N GLN A 513 -13.10 -21.25 10.10
CA GLN A 513 -12.23 -20.63 11.09
C GLN A 513 -12.44 -21.34 12.41
N ILE A 514 -11.40 -21.97 12.94
CA ILE A 514 -11.46 -22.78 14.15
C ILE A 514 -10.65 -22.11 15.25
N GLY A 515 -11.34 -21.67 16.29
CA GLY A 515 -10.78 -20.97 17.45
C GLY A 515 -11.39 -21.43 18.77
N PRO A 516 -10.80 -21.01 19.90
CA PRO A 516 -11.20 -21.50 21.22
C PRO A 516 -12.56 -20.92 21.67
N GLU A 517 -12.86 -19.66 21.35
CA GLU A 517 -14.09 -19.00 21.82
C GLU A 517 -15.32 -19.34 20.98
N GLU A 518 -15.18 -19.28 19.66
CA GLU A 518 -16.22 -19.64 18.70
C GLU A 518 -15.54 -20.11 17.41
N SER A 519 -16.14 -21.09 16.76
CA SER A 519 -15.67 -21.61 15.47
C SER A 519 -16.77 -21.52 14.42
N ARG A 520 -16.37 -21.44 13.15
CA ARG A 520 -17.30 -21.37 12.03
C ARG A 520 -16.97 -22.32 10.88
N LEU A 521 -18.02 -22.74 10.17
CA LEU A 521 -17.96 -23.47 8.92
C LEU A 521 -18.81 -22.78 7.85
N ASP A 522 -18.26 -22.61 6.66
CA ASP A 522 -18.94 -22.08 5.48
C ASP A 522 -19.22 -23.23 4.51
N LEU A 523 -20.48 -23.51 4.24
CA LEU A 523 -20.93 -24.69 3.48
C LEU A 523 -21.66 -24.28 2.21
N SER A 524 -21.43 -25.01 1.12
CA SER A 524 -22.08 -24.80 -0.19
C SER A 524 -23.55 -25.26 -0.18
N LEU A 525 -24.42 -24.51 0.49
CA LEU A 525 -25.84 -24.80 0.67
C LEU A 525 -26.71 -23.74 0.00
N GLU A 526 -27.47 -24.13 -1.02
CA GLU A 526 -28.42 -23.24 -1.73
C GLU A 526 -29.74 -23.07 -0.99
N GLN A 527 -30.33 -24.17 -0.53
CA GLN A 527 -31.58 -24.18 0.23
C GLN A 527 -31.28 -24.19 1.72
N PHE A 528 -31.80 -23.21 2.46
CA PHE A 528 -31.58 -23.09 3.89
C PHE A 528 -32.87 -23.27 4.66
N ASP A 529 -32.83 -24.23 5.57
CA ASP A 529 -33.88 -24.49 6.56
C ASP A 529 -33.21 -24.55 7.93
N ARG A 530 -33.59 -23.61 8.79
CA ARG A 530 -33.04 -23.51 10.15
C ARG A 530 -33.32 -24.77 10.97
N THR A 531 -34.46 -25.42 10.75
CA THR A 531 -34.84 -26.63 11.48
C THR A 531 -33.93 -27.82 11.15
N LYS A 532 -33.37 -27.86 9.93
CA LYS A 532 -32.35 -28.85 9.56
C LYS A 532 -31.05 -28.64 10.31
N PHE A 533 -30.69 -27.38 10.60
CA PHE A 533 -29.45 -27.09 11.29
C PHE A 533 -29.46 -27.58 12.75
N ASP A 534 -30.56 -27.37 13.47
CA ASP A 534 -30.72 -27.91 14.83
C ASP A 534 -30.63 -29.44 14.85
N ARG A 535 -31.15 -30.11 13.81
CA ARG A 535 -31.00 -31.56 13.63
C ARG A 535 -29.56 -31.99 13.41
N TYR A 536 -28.75 -31.23 12.66
CA TYR A 536 -27.32 -31.51 12.48
C TYR A 536 -26.54 -31.38 13.80
N ILE A 537 -26.88 -30.39 14.62
CA ILE A 537 -26.29 -30.23 15.96
C ILE A 537 -26.65 -31.42 16.86
N GLU A 538 -27.91 -31.87 16.84
CA GLU A 538 -28.30 -33.05 17.63
C GLU A 538 -27.62 -34.34 17.13
N ALA A 539 -27.53 -34.53 15.82
CA ALA A 539 -26.79 -35.65 15.24
C ALA A 539 -25.29 -35.62 15.62
N ALA A 540 -24.67 -34.43 15.66
CA ALA A 540 -23.30 -34.29 16.15
C ALA A 540 -23.18 -34.62 17.64
N ASN A 541 -24.14 -34.21 18.46
CA ASN A 541 -24.19 -34.58 19.87
C ASN A 541 -24.38 -36.09 20.08
N GLU A 542 -25.09 -36.78 19.19
CA GLU A 542 -25.19 -38.25 19.24
C GLU A 542 -23.84 -38.93 18.97
N VAL A 543 -23.07 -38.44 17.99
CA VAL A 543 -21.69 -38.90 17.76
C VAL A 543 -20.80 -38.65 18.98
N VAL A 544 -20.97 -37.52 19.65
CA VAL A 544 -20.26 -37.20 20.91
C VAL A 544 -20.63 -38.17 22.03
N ARG A 545 -21.93 -38.48 22.20
CA ARG A 545 -22.41 -39.44 23.22
C ARG A 545 -21.89 -40.86 22.97
N ARG A 546 -21.87 -41.29 21.70
CA ARG A 546 -21.31 -42.59 21.29
C ARG A 546 -19.86 -42.77 21.72
N GLY A 547 -19.06 -41.70 21.74
CA GLY A 547 -17.64 -41.76 22.12
C GLY A 547 -16.80 -42.54 21.12
N VAL A 548 -16.88 -42.11 19.86
CA VAL A 548 -16.16 -42.70 18.74
C VAL A 548 -14.66 -42.37 18.85
N GLU A 549 -13.81 -43.32 18.53
CA GLU A 549 -12.35 -43.11 18.49
C GLU A 549 -11.94 -42.24 17.31
N VAL A 550 -10.94 -41.39 17.56
CA VAL A 550 -10.30 -40.54 16.56
C VAL A 550 -8.87 -41.03 16.38
N THR A 551 -8.58 -41.60 15.22
CA THR A 551 -7.26 -42.17 14.89
C THR A 551 -6.60 -41.36 13.79
N THR A 552 -5.26 -41.40 13.78
CA THR A 552 -4.47 -40.70 12.77
C THR A 552 -3.39 -41.61 12.22
N PHE A 553 -3.23 -41.62 10.90
CA PHE A 553 -2.22 -42.43 10.22
C PHE A 553 -1.74 -41.71 8.96
N PHE A 554 -0.64 -42.18 8.37
CA PHE A 554 -0.09 -41.62 7.14
C PHE A 554 -0.37 -42.56 5.97
N MET A 555 -0.73 -42.00 4.82
CA MET A 555 -0.98 -42.73 3.59
C MET A 555 -0.27 -42.06 2.42
N LYS A 556 0.14 -42.82 1.41
CA LYS A 556 0.64 -42.23 0.17
C LYS A 556 -0.43 -41.37 -0.48
N ARG A 557 -0.04 -40.22 -1.03
CA ARG A 557 -0.96 -39.27 -1.67
C ARG A 557 -1.78 -39.91 -2.78
N GLU A 558 -1.16 -40.73 -3.63
CA GLU A 558 -1.84 -41.39 -4.74
C GLU A 558 -2.95 -42.35 -4.28
N GLU A 559 -2.75 -43.03 -3.15
CA GLU A 559 -3.73 -43.94 -2.57
C GLU A 559 -4.85 -43.14 -1.90
N ALA A 560 -4.48 -42.11 -1.14
CA ALA A 560 -5.41 -41.21 -0.46
C ALA A 560 -6.37 -40.54 -1.46
N LEU A 561 -5.85 -40.01 -2.58
CA LEU A 561 -6.68 -39.33 -3.58
C LEU A 561 -7.65 -40.26 -4.33
N LYS A 562 -7.48 -41.59 -4.25
CA LYS A 562 -8.44 -42.56 -4.81
C LYS A 562 -9.65 -42.77 -3.90
N MET A 563 -9.60 -42.33 -2.64
CA MET A 563 -10.70 -42.50 -1.68
C MET A 563 -11.78 -41.42 -1.85
N PRO A 564 -13.04 -41.79 -2.17
CA PRO A 564 -14.13 -40.82 -2.28
C PRO A 564 -14.39 -40.10 -0.95
N GLY A 565 -14.60 -38.78 -1.00
CA GLY A 565 -14.95 -37.97 0.17
C GLY A 565 -13.80 -37.66 1.14
N LEU A 566 -12.56 -38.01 0.80
CA LEU A 566 -11.37 -37.69 1.59
C LEU A 566 -11.09 -36.18 1.66
N VAL A 567 -11.47 -35.44 0.62
CA VAL A 567 -11.35 -33.99 0.54
C VAL A 567 -12.75 -33.40 0.49
N LYS A 568 -13.13 -32.67 1.54
CA LYS A 568 -14.43 -31.98 1.61
C LYS A 568 -14.32 -30.47 1.44
N LEU A 569 -13.12 -29.95 1.17
CA LEU A 569 -12.88 -28.54 0.86
C LEU A 569 -13.15 -28.28 -0.63
N ALA A 570 -14.07 -27.38 -0.94
CA ALA A 570 -14.46 -27.06 -2.32
C ALA A 570 -13.32 -26.41 -3.13
N ASN A 571 -12.47 -25.63 -2.46
CA ASN A 571 -11.48 -24.76 -3.11
C ASN A 571 -10.03 -25.10 -2.73
N ALA A 572 -9.78 -26.22 -2.05
CA ALA A 572 -8.45 -26.57 -1.59
C ALA A 572 -8.17 -28.06 -1.78
N MET A 573 -7.05 -28.37 -2.42
CA MET A 573 -6.50 -29.73 -2.46
C MET A 573 -5.50 -29.94 -1.33
N PRO A 574 -5.30 -31.19 -0.87
CA PRO A 574 -4.23 -31.53 0.06
C PRO A 574 -2.86 -31.12 -0.49
N PRO A 575 -1.90 -30.76 0.37
CA PRO A 575 -0.56 -30.32 -0.04
C PRO A 575 0.15 -31.37 -0.89
N THR A 576 1.01 -30.95 -1.82
CA THR A 576 1.79 -31.81 -2.73
C THR A 576 2.94 -32.51 -2.01
N LEU A 577 2.61 -33.26 -0.97
CA LEU A 577 3.52 -34.13 -0.22
C LEU A 577 3.30 -35.58 -0.66
N ASP A 578 4.35 -36.39 -0.64
CA ASP A 578 4.29 -37.81 -1.00
C ASP A 578 3.37 -38.60 -0.05
N THR A 579 3.33 -38.19 1.22
CA THR A 579 2.48 -38.77 2.25
C THR A 579 1.55 -37.72 2.84
N LEU A 580 0.30 -38.11 3.06
CA LEU A 580 -0.73 -37.29 3.68
C LEU A 580 -1.08 -37.87 5.05
N ARG A 581 -1.26 -36.99 6.04
CA ARG A 581 -1.84 -37.36 7.32
C ARG A 581 -3.35 -37.47 7.18
N ILE A 582 -3.88 -38.63 7.52
CA ILE A 582 -5.31 -38.93 7.50
C ILE A 582 -5.82 -38.94 8.94
N VAL A 583 -6.93 -38.25 9.17
CA VAL A 583 -7.69 -38.28 10.41
C VAL A 583 -8.97 -39.07 10.16
N GLN A 584 -9.20 -40.09 10.96
CA GLN A 584 -10.39 -40.92 10.90
C GLN A 584 -11.16 -40.82 12.22
N ILE A 585 -12.43 -40.42 12.14
CA ILE A 585 -13.37 -40.37 13.26
C ILE A 585 -14.31 -41.57 13.10
N GLY A 586 -13.86 -42.75 13.55
CA GLY A 586 -14.55 -44.03 13.37
C GLY A 586 -15.21 -44.21 11.99
N ASP A 587 -16.53 -44.35 11.99
CA ASP A 587 -17.40 -44.50 10.82
C ASP A 587 -18.03 -43.17 10.34
N VAL A 588 -17.68 -42.06 10.99
CA VAL A 588 -18.30 -40.74 10.79
C VAL A 588 -17.59 -39.95 9.69
N ASP A 589 -16.27 -39.82 9.80
CA ASP A 589 -15.48 -38.99 8.89
C ASP A 589 -14.09 -39.57 8.65
N THR A 590 -13.56 -39.37 7.45
CA THR A 590 -12.17 -39.67 7.10
C THR A 590 -11.69 -38.60 6.15
N GLN A 591 -10.68 -37.83 6.56
CA GLN A 591 -10.19 -36.68 5.81
C GLN A 591 -8.68 -36.53 5.91
N ALA A 592 -8.07 -35.97 4.85
CA ALA A 592 -6.69 -35.53 4.91
C ALA A 592 -6.61 -34.22 5.70
N ASP A 593 -6.01 -34.27 6.90
CA ASP A 593 -5.88 -33.10 7.76
C ASP A 593 -4.58 -33.11 8.59
N GLY A 594 -3.97 -31.94 8.69
CA GLY A 594 -2.71 -31.71 9.40
C GLY A 594 -2.89 -31.11 10.81
N GLY A 595 -4.12 -30.84 11.23
CA GLY A 595 -4.44 -30.20 12.49
C GLY A 595 -4.53 -31.16 13.69
N VAL A 596 -4.93 -30.58 14.81
CA VAL A 596 -4.96 -31.25 16.12
C VAL A 596 -6.39 -31.69 16.46
N HIS A 597 -6.53 -32.87 17.04
CA HIS A 597 -7.82 -33.51 17.35
C HIS A 597 -7.81 -34.16 18.72
N VAL A 598 -8.99 -34.27 19.33
CA VAL A 598 -9.20 -35.12 20.52
C VAL A 598 -9.02 -36.59 20.13
N ARG A 599 -8.76 -37.47 21.09
CA ARG A 599 -8.63 -38.92 20.84
C ARG A 599 -9.98 -39.63 20.82
N ASN A 600 -10.98 -39.07 21.49
CA ASN A 600 -12.33 -39.61 21.54
C ASN A 600 -13.38 -38.50 21.50
N THR A 601 -14.49 -38.73 20.80
CA THR A 601 -15.54 -37.70 20.66
C THR A 601 -16.20 -37.33 21.99
N LYS A 602 -16.16 -38.17 23.03
CA LYS A 602 -16.65 -37.83 24.38
C LYS A 602 -15.91 -36.65 25.02
N GLU A 603 -14.68 -36.38 24.60
CA GLU A 603 -13.90 -35.24 25.09
C GLU A 603 -14.53 -33.89 24.73
N ILE A 604 -15.34 -33.85 23.67
CA ILE A 604 -16.09 -32.66 23.22
C ILE A 604 -17.19 -32.29 24.21
N ARG A 605 -17.73 -33.27 24.96
CA ARG A 605 -18.88 -33.17 25.88
C ARG A 605 -20.20 -32.79 25.22
N ARG A 606 -20.32 -31.57 24.68
CA ARG A 606 -21.54 -31.09 24.03
C ARG A 606 -21.19 -30.07 22.94
N VAL A 607 -21.83 -30.21 21.80
CA VAL A 607 -21.81 -29.25 20.68
C VAL A 607 -23.00 -28.31 20.82
N ILE A 608 -22.74 -27.02 20.68
CA ILE A 608 -23.74 -25.96 20.76
C ILE A 608 -23.73 -25.19 19.44
N GLY A 609 -24.85 -25.19 18.72
CA GLY A 609 -25.03 -24.34 17.54
C GLY A 609 -25.42 -22.93 17.95
N ASN A 610 -24.73 -21.92 17.42
CA ASN A 610 -24.94 -20.53 17.82
C ASN A 610 -25.83 -19.77 16.83
N THR A 611 -25.33 -19.51 15.62
CA THR A 611 -25.99 -18.68 14.62
C THR A 611 -25.69 -19.21 13.22
N VAL A 612 -26.63 -19.02 12.30
CA VAL A 612 -26.42 -19.28 10.88
C VAL A 612 -26.64 -18.00 10.08
N GLU A 613 -25.67 -17.65 9.25
CA GLU A 613 -25.70 -16.48 8.38
C GLU A 613 -25.79 -16.88 6.90
N ASN A 614 -26.53 -16.09 6.13
CA ASN A 614 -26.53 -16.19 4.67
C ASN A 614 -25.35 -15.38 4.09
N LYS A 615 -24.43 -16.05 3.39
CA LYS A 615 -23.27 -15.44 2.70
C LYS A 615 -23.39 -15.51 1.18
N GLY A 616 -24.61 -15.34 0.66
CA GLY A 616 -24.89 -15.32 -0.77
C GLY A 616 -25.78 -16.47 -1.22
N LYS A 617 -26.05 -16.56 -2.53
CA LYS A 617 -27.05 -17.48 -3.07
C LYS A 617 -26.82 -18.95 -2.66
N SER A 618 -25.56 -19.39 -2.63
CA SER A 618 -25.16 -20.79 -2.43
C SER A 618 -24.26 -21.04 -1.20
N ASN A 619 -24.12 -20.08 -0.28
CA ASN A 619 -23.21 -20.23 0.86
C ASN A 619 -23.86 -19.91 2.21
N ARG A 620 -23.71 -20.81 3.18
CA ARG A 620 -24.22 -20.67 4.54
C ARG A 620 -23.08 -20.79 5.54
N ARG A 621 -22.98 -19.81 6.42
CA ARG A 621 -21.99 -19.76 7.49
C ARG A 621 -22.65 -20.18 8.79
N VAL A 622 -22.06 -21.16 9.44
CA VAL A 622 -22.54 -21.73 10.69
C VAL A 622 -21.52 -21.42 11.78
N TYR A 623 -21.98 -20.91 12.91
CA TYR A 623 -21.18 -20.72 14.11
C TYR A 623 -21.54 -21.76 15.17
N PHE A 624 -20.54 -22.29 15.86
CA PHE A 624 -20.72 -23.29 16.91
C PHE A 624 -19.66 -23.17 18.01
N THR A 625 -20.01 -23.72 19.17
CA THR A 625 -19.15 -23.82 20.35
C THR A 625 -19.23 -25.20 20.98
N VAL A 626 -18.38 -25.45 21.98
CA VAL A 626 -18.34 -26.68 22.78
C VAL A 626 -18.27 -26.36 24.27
N SER A 627 -18.84 -27.24 25.11
CA SER A 627 -18.91 -27.08 26.58
C SER A 627 -17.70 -27.60 27.36
#